data_AF-A0A7C4VRL1-F1
#
_entry.id   AF-A0A7C4VRL1-F1
#
_cell.length_a   1.000
_cell.length_b   1.000
_cell.length_c   1.000
_cell.angle_alpha   90.00
_cell.angle_beta   90.00
_cell.angle_gamma   90.00
#
_symmetry.space_group_name_H-M   'P 1'
#
loop_
_entity.id
_entity.type
_entity.pdbx_description
1 polymer ?
#
loop_
_entity_poly.entity_id
_entity_poly.type
_entity_poly.pdbx_seq_one_letter_code
_entity_poly.pdbx_strand_id
1 'polypeptide(L)'
;MINKEDLKILRCPYCGGQLCLLKDSLRCEYCNRTYKREGGIISFVSIETWRDYGIERSVYRKSEPLSPNNFWINFVRKVREFKTADIVLDAGCGDMVWTANLDNQVKRIYGIDASIYMLNKASKRKLSNAILMEGDVTNLPLKNETDDVIFDIYVFEHLPYKKALKALNEYHRVLKPKGLYLIVTEGSSLNGQQLAR
;
A
#
# COMPACT_ATOMS: atom_id res chain seq x y z
N MET A 1 4.93 1.95 -14.90
CA MET A 1 5.64 3.26 -14.95
C MET A 1 4.70 4.36 -14.49
N ILE A 2 5.21 5.39 -13.80
CA ILE A 2 4.43 6.58 -13.40
C ILE A 2 4.04 7.38 -14.65
N ASN A 3 2.78 7.79 -14.72
CA ASN A 3 2.23 8.63 -15.78
C ASN A 3 1.61 9.92 -15.21
N LYS A 4 1.02 10.76 -16.07
CA LYS A 4 0.39 12.02 -15.67
C LYS A 4 -0.81 11.85 -14.74
N GLU A 5 -1.57 10.76 -14.86
CA GLU A 5 -2.70 10.46 -13.97
C GLU A 5 -2.20 10.10 -12.57
N ASP A 6 -1.08 9.39 -12.46
CA ASP A 6 -0.47 9.08 -11.17
C ASP A 6 -0.05 10.36 -10.43
N LEU A 7 0.52 11.35 -11.14
CA LEU A 7 0.86 12.63 -10.53
C LEU A 7 -0.36 13.41 -10.05
N LYS A 8 -1.55 13.18 -10.61
CA LYS A 8 -2.79 13.80 -10.10
C LYS A 8 -3.23 13.19 -8.78
N ILE A 9 -2.90 11.93 -8.52
CA ILE A 9 -3.28 11.16 -7.32
C ILE A 9 -2.22 11.30 -6.23
N LEU A 10 -0.94 11.29 -6.59
CA LEU A 10 0.15 11.40 -5.63
C LEU A 10 0.22 12.80 -5.00
N ARG A 11 0.57 12.85 -3.71
CA ARG A 11 0.86 14.08 -2.96
C ARG A 11 2.12 13.93 -2.12
N CYS A 12 2.72 15.06 -1.77
CA CYS A 12 3.79 15.10 -0.78
C CYS A 12 3.25 14.66 0.60
N PRO A 13 3.79 13.59 1.22
CA PRO A 13 3.32 13.15 2.53
C PRO A 13 3.64 14.16 3.65
N TYR A 14 4.61 15.06 3.46
CA TYR A 14 5.00 16.01 4.51
C TYR A 14 4.20 17.31 4.52
N CYS A 15 3.75 17.82 3.38
CA CYS A 15 3.03 19.10 3.30
C CYS A 15 1.73 19.03 2.49
N GLY A 16 1.43 17.90 1.86
CA GLY A 16 0.29 17.75 0.96
C GLY A 16 0.41 18.39 -0.41
N GLY A 17 1.53 19.07 -0.69
CA GLY A 17 1.76 19.74 -1.96
C GLY A 17 1.83 18.77 -3.15
N GLN A 18 1.57 19.34 -4.33
CA GLN A 18 1.67 18.64 -5.62
C GLN A 18 3.09 18.11 -5.85
N LEU A 19 3.18 16.94 -6.47
CA LEU A 19 4.45 16.35 -6.90
C LEU A 19 4.62 16.53 -8.41
N CYS A 20 5.84 16.89 -8.83
CA CYS A 20 6.26 16.87 -10.22
C CYS A 20 7.31 15.78 -10.45
N LEU A 21 7.29 15.19 -11.65
CA LEU A 21 8.22 14.17 -12.07
C LEU A 21 9.52 14.81 -12.56
N LEU A 22 10.63 14.41 -11.95
CA LEU A 22 11.98 14.60 -12.47
C LEU A 22 12.45 13.29 -13.13
N LYS A 23 13.66 13.28 -13.69
CA LYS A 23 14.20 12.11 -14.40
C LYS A 23 14.14 10.82 -13.54
N ASP A 24 14.68 10.89 -12.33
CA ASP A 24 14.86 9.76 -11.42
C ASP A 24 14.28 10.01 -10.02
N SER A 25 13.36 10.98 -9.90
CA SER A 25 12.76 11.36 -8.62
C SER A 25 11.43 12.08 -8.81
N LEU A 26 10.66 12.19 -7.72
CA LEU A 26 9.56 13.14 -7.60
C LEU A 26 10.00 14.31 -6.73
N ARG A 27 9.60 15.53 -7.06
CA ARG A 27 9.82 16.71 -6.21
C ARG A 27 8.50 17.35 -5.84
N CYS A 28 8.35 17.72 -4.58
CA CYS A 28 7.22 18.53 -4.14
C CYS A 28 7.42 19.98 -4.59
N GLU A 29 6.41 20.53 -5.26
CA GLU A 29 6.42 21.91 -5.76
C GLU A 29 6.28 22.97 -4.65
N TYR A 30 5.82 22.56 -3.46
CA TYR A 30 5.61 23.45 -2.32
C TYR A 30 6.80 23.45 -1.35
N CYS A 31 7.15 22.28 -0.78
CA CYS A 31 8.19 22.19 0.24
C CYS A 31 9.56 21.74 -0.31
N ASN A 32 9.71 21.61 -1.63
CA ASN A 32 10.94 21.20 -2.32
C ASN A 32 11.53 19.83 -1.94
N ARG A 33 10.88 19.05 -1.08
CA ARG A 33 11.29 17.68 -0.74
C ARG A 33 11.33 16.83 -2.01
N THR A 34 12.35 16.00 -2.11
CA THR A 34 12.58 15.12 -3.26
C THR A 34 12.56 13.66 -2.81
N TYR A 35 11.90 12.81 -3.59
CA TYR A 35 11.67 11.39 -3.34
C TYR A 35 12.35 10.60 -4.44
N LYS A 36 13.34 9.79 -4.08
CA LYS A 36 14.13 9.03 -5.06
C LYS A 36 13.27 7.95 -5.71
N ARG A 37 13.47 7.71 -7.00
CA ARG A 37 12.85 6.60 -7.72
C ARG A 37 13.94 5.68 -8.27
N GLU A 38 13.99 4.45 -7.79
CA GLU A 38 15.02 3.47 -8.15
C GLU A 38 14.38 2.09 -8.28
N GLY A 39 14.75 1.32 -9.32
CA GLY A 39 14.19 -0.02 -9.54
C GLY A 39 12.66 -0.05 -9.75
N GLY A 40 12.04 1.07 -10.12
CA GLY A 40 10.58 1.20 -10.23
C GLY A 40 9.85 1.48 -8.91
N ILE A 41 10.59 1.67 -7.82
CA ILE A 41 10.08 1.96 -6.47
C ILE A 41 10.29 3.45 -6.18
N ILE A 42 9.30 4.11 -5.59
CA ILE A 42 9.40 5.50 -5.13
C ILE A 42 9.60 5.49 -3.62
N SER A 43 10.66 6.14 -3.12
CA SER A 43 10.96 6.20 -1.69
C SER A 43 10.45 7.50 -1.07
N PHE A 44 9.44 7.39 -0.19
CA PHE A 44 8.86 8.50 0.58
C PHE A 44 9.40 8.63 2.00
N VAL A 45 10.31 7.74 2.40
CA VAL A 45 10.96 7.74 3.71
C VAL A 45 12.19 8.65 3.72
N SER A 46 12.41 9.39 4.80
CA SER A 46 13.70 10.06 5.04
C SER A 46 14.64 9.13 5.80
N ILE A 47 15.93 9.13 5.47
CA ILE A 47 17.00 8.31 6.11
C ILE A 47 16.96 8.34 7.66
N GLU A 48 16.45 9.42 8.24
CA GLU A 48 16.33 9.62 9.70
C GLU A 48 15.21 8.79 10.33
N THR A 49 14.10 8.55 9.61
CA THR A 49 12.93 7.77 10.09
C THR A 49 13.11 6.26 10.01
N TRP A 50 14.20 5.79 9.41
CA TRP A 50 14.45 4.37 9.10
C TRP A 50 14.80 3.48 10.28
N ARG A 51 15.14 4.03 11.45
CA ARG A 51 15.68 3.22 12.55
C ARG A 51 14.67 2.29 13.22
N ASP A 52 13.37 2.49 13.00
CA ASP A 52 12.33 1.82 13.79
C ASP A 52 11.54 0.72 13.04
N TYR A 53 11.77 0.51 11.73
CA TYR A 53 10.97 -0.44 10.95
C TYR A 53 11.81 -1.43 10.11
N GLY A 54 11.53 -2.73 10.26
CA GLY A 54 11.73 -3.70 9.18
C GLY A 54 13.08 -4.44 9.09
N ILE A 55 13.86 -4.55 10.18
CA ILE A 55 15.02 -5.47 10.21
C ILE A 55 14.58 -6.94 10.28
N GLU A 56 13.31 -7.22 10.62
CA GLU A 56 12.82 -8.60 10.66
C GLU A 56 12.54 -9.14 9.25
N ARG A 57 13.40 -10.08 8.87
CA ARG A 57 13.29 -10.94 7.68
C ARG A 57 11.86 -11.47 7.57
N SER A 58 11.18 -11.15 6.46
CA SER A 58 9.82 -11.62 6.15
C SER A 58 9.65 -13.13 6.42
N VAL A 59 8.66 -13.49 7.24
CA VAL A 59 8.24 -14.89 7.44
C VAL A 59 7.59 -15.46 6.17
N TYR A 60 7.01 -14.59 5.32
CA TYR A 60 6.39 -14.97 4.06
C TYR A 60 7.44 -15.25 2.95
N ARG A 61 7.53 -16.52 2.54
CA ARG A 61 8.53 -17.04 1.58
C ARG A 61 7.97 -17.37 0.18
N LYS A 62 6.72 -17.04 -0.13
CA LYS A 62 6.16 -17.36 -1.46
C LYS A 62 6.68 -16.38 -2.51
N SER A 63 7.28 -16.89 -3.56
CA SER A 63 7.78 -16.10 -4.70
C SER A 63 6.74 -15.92 -5.80
N GLU A 64 5.70 -16.75 -5.84
CA GLU A 64 4.68 -16.77 -6.88
C GLU A 64 3.39 -16.05 -6.45
N PRO A 65 2.58 -15.51 -7.39
CA PRO A 65 1.24 -15.02 -7.10
C PRO A 65 0.36 -16.14 -6.53
N LEU A 66 -0.73 -15.76 -5.85
CA LEU A 66 -1.74 -16.75 -5.46
C LEU A 66 -2.36 -17.40 -6.70
N SER A 67 -2.53 -18.72 -6.67
CA SER A 67 -3.25 -19.44 -7.72
C SER A 67 -4.64 -18.84 -7.95
N PRO A 68 -5.18 -18.83 -9.18
CA PRO A 68 -6.54 -18.39 -9.46
C PRO A 68 -7.61 -19.11 -8.62
N ASN A 69 -7.35 -20.35 -8.20
CA ASN A 69 -8.25 -21.15 -7.36
C ASN A 69 -8.04 -20.90 -5.85
N ASN A 70 -7.15 -19.98 -5.47
CA ASN A 70 -6.89 -19.66 -4.07
C ASN A 70 -8.15 -19.06 -3.41
N PHE A 71 -8.40 -19.47 -2.17
CA PHE A 71 -9.53 -18.99 -1.37
C PHE A 71 -9.64 -17.46 -1.36
N TRP A 72 -8.53 -16.76 -1.16
CA TRP A 72 -8.51 -15.29 -1.11
C TRP A 72 -9.00 -14.66 -2.42
N ILE A 73 -8.52 -15.15 -3.57
CA ILE A 73 -8.91 -14.64 -4.88
C ILE A 73 -10.41 -14.83 -5.10
N ASN A 74 -10.94 -15.99 -4.72
CA ASN A 74 -12.37 -16.27 -4.78
C ASN A 74 -13.18 -15.43 -3.80
N PHE A 75 -12.68 -15.19 -2.59
CA PHE A 75 -13.32 -14.37 -1.58
C PHE A 75 -13.44 -12.91 -2.05
N VAL A 76 -12.34 -12.30 -2.48
CA VAL A 76 -12.29 -10.89 -2.93
C VAL A 76 -13.25 -10.65 -4.10
N ARG A 77 -13.31 -11.58 -5.06
CA ARG A 77 -14.26 -11.52 -6.19
C ARG A 77 -15.73 -11.62 -5.77
N LYS A 78 -16.03 -12.26 -4.64
CA LYS A 78 -17.41 -12.33 -4.09
C LYS A 78 -17.79 -11.09 -3.31
N VAL A 79 -16.82 -10.45 -2.65
CA VAL A 79 -17.09 -9.24 -1.86
C VAL A 79 -17.38 -8.04 -2.75
N ARG A 80 -16.69 -7.93 -3.89
CA ARG A 80 -16.88 -6.83 -4.84
C ARG A 80 -16.50 -7.23 -6.27
N GLU A 81 -17.26 -6.72 -7.23
CA GLU A 81 -16.85 -6.67 -8.63
C GLU A 81 -15.83 -5.55 -8.85
N PHE A 82 -14.63 -5.92 -9.31
CA PHE A 82 -13.55 -4.99 -9.64
C PHE A 82 -13.71 -4.48 -11.07
N LYS A 83 -13.55 -3.18 -11.25
CA LYS A 83 -13.69 -2.50 -12.54
C LYS A 83 -12.34 -2.03 -13.03
N THR A 84 -12.17 -1.98 -14.35
CA THR A 84 -10.96 -1.44 -15.00
C THR A 84 -10.71 0.05 -14.71
N ALA A 85 -11.68 0.75 -14.12
CA ALA A 85 -11.55 2.11 -13.65
C ALA A 85 -11.11 2.23 -12.17
N ASP A 86 -11.15 1.14 -11.40
CA ASP A 86 -10.89 1.15 -9.97
C ASP A 86 -9.42 1.48 -9.66
N ILE A 87 -9.21 2.26 -8.61
CA ILE A 87 -7.92 2.52 -7.99
C ILE A 87 -7.86 1.75 -6.68
N VAL A 88 -6.78 0.98 -6.50
CA VAL A 88 -6.57 0.13 -5.33
C VAL A 88 -5.33 0.58 -4.57
N LEU A 89 -5.44 0.68 -3.25
CA LEU A 89 -4.30 0.75 -2.34
C LEU A 89 -4.07 -0.64 -1.73
N ASP A 90 -2.84 -1.12 -1.80
CA ASP A 90 -2.36 -2.27 -1.02
C ASP A 90 -1.45 -1.74 0.10
N ALA A 91 -2.01 -1.63 1.30
CA ALA A 91 -1.38 -1.03 2.46
C ALA A 91 -0.56 -2.08 3.21
N GLY A 92 0.77 -1.91 3.24
CA GLY A 92 1.72 -2.94 3.65
C GLY A 92 1.79 -4.07 2.61
N CYS A 93 1.99 -3.71 1.35
CA CYS A 93 1.83 -4.62 0.22
C CYS A 93 2.83 -5.78 0.20
N GLY A 94 3.92 -5.70 0.97
CA GLY A 94 4.99 -6.67 0.97
C GLY A 94 5.51 -6.91 -0.45
N ASP A 95 5.39 -8.16 -0.89
CA ASP A 95 5.80 -8.59 -2.22
C ASP A 95 4.64 -8.56 -3.25
N MET A 96 3.48 -7.98 -2.92
CA MET A 96 2.24 -7.90 -3.72
C MET A 96 1.47 -9.23 -3.88
N VAL A 97 1.75 -10.26 -3.07
CA VAL A 97 1.15 -11.59 -3.25
C VAL A 97 -0.38 -11.59 -3.24
N TRP A 98 -1.02 -10.70 -2.47
CA TRP A 98 -2.46 -10.67 -2.28
C TRP A 98 -3.22 -9.88 -3.36
N THR A 99 -2.57 -8.91 -4.01
CA THR A 99 -3.20 -7.99 -4.97
C THR A 99 -2.66 -8.11 -6.40
N ALA A 100 -1.54 -8.81 -6.63
CA ALA A 100 -0.93 -8.98 -7.95
C ALA A 100 -1.92 -9.53 -9.01
N ASN A 101 -2.87 -10.37 -8.62
CA ASN A 101 -3.87 -10.91 -9.55
C ASN A 101 -4.87 -9.86 -10.05
N LEU A 102 -4.96 -8.69 -9.41
CA LEU A 102 -5.81 -7.58 -9.83
C LEU A 102 -5.15 -6.69 -10.89
N ASP A 103 -3.86 -6.86 -11.18
CA ASP A 103 -3.07 -5.93 -12.01
C ASP A 103 -3.76 -5.61 -13.35
N ASN A 104 -4.31 -6.61 -14.05
CA ASN A 104 -5.00 -6.40 -15.32
C ASN A 104 -6.53 -6.21 -15.20
N GLN A 105 -7.06 -6.14 -13.98
CA GLN A 105 -8.49 -5.99 -13.69
C GLN A 105 -8.86 -4.58 -13.22
N VAL A 106 -7.88 -3.80 -12.76
CA VAL A 106 -8.09 -2.46 -12.22
C VAL A 106 -7.23 -1.41 -12.93
N LYS A 107 -7.56 -0.13 -12.76
CA LYS A 107 -6.85 0.98 -13.41
C LYS A 107 -5.42 1.12 -12.90
N ARG A 108 -5.27 1.00 -11.57
CA ARG A 108 -4.01 1.26 -10.87
C ARG A 108 -4.02 0.56 -9.51
N ILE A 109 -2.87 0.01 -9.13
CA ILE A 109 -2.60 -0.46 -7.77
C ILE A 109 -1.45 0.37 -7.21
N TYR A 110 -1.66 1.05 -6.09
CA TYR A 110 -0.62 1.69 -5.30
C TYR A 110 -0.25 0.75 -4.16
N GLY A 111 0.90 0.08 -4.27
CA GLY A 111 1.44 -0.76 -3.19
C GLY A 111 2.39 0.05 -2.33
N ILE A 112 2.10 0.15 -1.03
CA ILE A 112 2.99 0.82 -0.08
C ILE A 112 3.50 -0.16 0.97
N ASP A 113 4.79 -0.17 1.25
CA ASP A 113 5.39 -0.98 2.31
C ASP A 113 6.59 -0.27 2.94
N ALA A 114 6.88 -0.54 4.22
CA ALA A 114 8.06 0.02 4.88
C ALA A 114 9.37 -0.72 4.51
N SER A 115 9.28 -1.92 3.93
CA SER A 115 10.41 -2.77 3.63
C SER A 115 10.83 -2.66 2.15
N ILE A 116 11.92 -1.93 1.87
CA ILE A 116 12.55 -1.93 0.53
C ILE A 116 12.90 -3.34 0.04
N TYR A 117 13.21 -4.26 0.96
CA TYR A 117 13.52 -5.64 0.62
C TYR A 117 12.30 -6.36 0.01
N MET A 118 11.12 -6.17 0.59
CA MET A 118 9.87 -6.74 0.07
C MET A 118 9.45 -6.06 -1.23
N LEU A 119 9.57 -4.73 -1.33
CA LEU A 119 9.29 -4.00 -2.56
C LEU A 119 10.22 -4.42 -3.71
N ASN A 120 11.49 -4.73 -3.43
CA ASN A 120 12.42 -5.30 -4.40
C ASN A 120 12.04 -6.73 -4.85
N LYS A 121 11.32 -7.50 -4.03
CA LYS A 121 10.71 -8.75 -4.48
C LYS A 121 9.48 -8.48 -5.33
N ALA A 122 8.60 -7.57 -4.90
CA ALA A 122 7.42 -7.16 -5.66
C ALA A 122 7.77 -6.67 -7.06
N SER A 123 8.84 -5.88 -7.21
CA SER A 123 9.24 -5.31 -8.50
C SER A 123 9.61 -6.37 -9.54
N LYS A 124 10.05 -7.56 -9.11
CA LYS A 124 10.36 -8.70 -10.00
C LYS A 124 9.12 -9.29 -10.65
N ARG A 125 7.91 -9.02 -10.14
CA ARG A 125 6.64 -9.49 -10.71
C ARG A 125 6.28 -8.77 -12.02
N LYS A 126 6.91 -7.62 -12.33
CA LYS A 126 6.69 -6.84 -13.55
C LYS A 126 5.22 -6.50 -13.82
N LEU A 127 4.50 -6.14 -12.76
CA LEU A 127 3.10 -5.70 -12.81
C LEU A 127 2.98 -4.42 -13.66
N SER A 128 2.00 -4.39 -14.56
CA SER A 128 1.81 -3.33 -15.56
C SER A 128 1.08 -2.11 -14.98
N ASN A 129 0.15 -2.36 -14.06
CA ASN A 129 -0.71 -1.36 -13.44
C ASN A 129 -0.38 -1.08 -11.97
N ALA A 130 0.70 -1.64 -11.43
CA ALA A 130 1.16 -1.34 -10.07
C ALA A 130 2.23 -0.23 -10.02
N ILE A 131 2.19 0.57 -8.95
CA ILE A 131 3.26 1.47 -8.52
C ILE A 131 3.66 1.06 -7.10
N LEU A 132 4.95 0.80 -6.91
CA LEU A 132 5.52 0.43 -5.63
C LEU A 132 6.09 1.66 -4.94
N MET A 133 5.71 1.84 -3.68
CA MET A 133 6.07 2.97 -2.87
C MET A 133 6.64 2.46 -1.55
N GLU A 134 7.81 2.93 -1.22
CA GLU A 134 8.33 2.76 0.13
C GLU A 134 7.82 3.91 1.01
N GLY A 135 7.16 3.58 2.12
CA GLY A 135 6.57 4.58 2.99
C GLY A 135 5.84 4.00 4.21
N ASP A 136 5.40 4.89 5.10
CA ASP A 136 4.62 4.56 6.29
C ASP A 136 3.12 4.74 6.01
N VAL A 137 2.32 3.72 6.29
CA VAL A 137 0.85 3.74 6.11
C VAL A 137 0.15 4.79 6.97
N THR A 138 0.82 5.32 8.00
CA THR A 138 0.32 6.43 8.83
C THR A 138 0.50 7.80 8.19
N ASN A 139 1.11 7.87 6.99
CA ASN A 139 1.26 9.10 6.22
C ASN A 139 1.35 8.80 4.70
N LEU A 140 0.20 8.54 4.08
CA LEU A 140 0.09 8.07 2.71
C LEU A 140 0.39 9.18 1.69
N PRO A 141 1.23 8.92 0.67
CA PRO A 141 1.51 9.85 -0.42
C PRO A 141 0.38 9.92 -1.47
N LEU A 142 -0.87 9.69 -1.07
CA LEU A 142 -2.07 9.68 -1.93
C LEU A 142 -3.02 10.79 -1.51
N LYS A 143 -3.65 11.46 -2.48
CA LYS A 143 -4.65 12.51 -2.23
C LYS A 143 -5.91 11.94 -1.59
N ASN A 144 -6.78 12.85 -1.17
CA ASN A 144 -8.02 12.47 -0.51
C ASN A 144 -8.98 11.85 -1.55
N GLU A 145 -9.81 10.90 -1.12
CA GLU A 145 -10.91 10.37 -1.92
C GLU A 145 -10.49 9.89 -3.31
N THR A 146 -9.34 9.22 -3.41
CA THR A 146 -8.79 8.68 -4.66
C THR A 146 -9.04 7.19 -4.84
N ASP A 147 -9.06 6.44 -3.75
CA ASP A 147 -9.00 4.99 -3.77
C ASP A 147 -10.41 4.39 -3.66
N ASP A 148 -10.70 3.42 -4.54
CA ASP A 148 -11.97 2.71 -4.54
C ASP A 148 -11.95 1.53 -3.57
N VAL A 149 -10.78 0.90 -3.40
CA VAL A 149 -10.56 -0.22 -2.47
C VAL A 149 -9.21 -0.04 -1.76
N ILE A 150 -9.19 -0.31 -0.46
CA ILE A 150 -7.96 -0.44 0.31
C ILE A 150 -7.88 -1.88 0.83
N PHE A 151 -6.78 -2.57 0.56
CA PHE A 151 -6.42 -3.83 1.18
C PHE A 151 -5.42 -3.56 2.31
N ASP A 152 -5.69 -4.14 3.49
CA ASP A 152 -4.81 -4.13 4.67
C ASP A 152 -4.79 -5.57 5.20
N ILE A 153 -3.73 -6.31 4.85
CA ILE A 153 -3.69 -7.76 5.01
C ILE A 153 -2.45 -8.11 5.84
N TYR A 154 -2.68 -8.49 7.10
CA TYR A 154 -1.65 -8.78 8.10
C TYR A 154 -0.71 -7.61 8.37
N VAL A 155 -1.26 -6.39 8.44
CA VAL A 155 -0.49 -5.15 8.65
C VAL A 155 -1.02 -4.42 9.87
N PHE A 156 -2.32 -4.19 9.93
CA PHE A 156 -2.99 -3.47 11.03
C PHE A 156 -2.61 -3.98 12.43
N GLU A 157 -2.55 -5.30 12.64
CA GLU A 157 -2.26 -5.92 13.94
C GLU A 157 -0.83 -5.67 14.46
N HIS A 158 0.10 -5.33 13.56
CA HIS A 158 1.48 -5.04 13.91
C HIS A 158 1.70 -3.56 14.25
N LEU A 159 0.71 -2.70 14.02
CA LEU A 159 0.79 -1.29 14.34
C LEU A 159 0.54 -1.06 15.83
N PRO A 160 1.44 -0.34 16.55
CA PRO A 160 1.12 0.16 17.88
C PRO A 160 -0.17 0.99 17.85
N TYR A 161 -0.99 0.94 18.91
CA TYR A 161 -2.30 1.58 18.97
C TYR A 161 -2.35 3.01 18.39
N LYS A 162 -1.39 3.87 18.78
CA LYS A 162 -1.32 5.25 18.27
C LYS A 162 -1.08 5.33 16.76
N LYS A 163 -0.32 4.40 16.19
CA LYS A 163 -0.08 4.30 14.74
C LYS A 163 -1.28 3.68 14.02
N ALA A 164 -1.92 2.67 14.61
CA ALA A 164 -3.14 2.07 14.07
C ALA A 164 -4.25 3.13 13.87
N LEU A 165 -4.47 3.99 14.87
CA LEU A 165 -5.42 5.11 14.75
C LEU A 165 -5.06 6.09 13.63
N LYS A 166 -3.77 6.39 13.44
CA LYS A 166 -3.30 7.25 12.35
C LYS A 166 -3.49 6.60 10.99
N ALA A 167 -3.19 5.30 10.88
CA ALA A 167 -3.41 4.54 9.65
C ALA A 167 -4.91 4.53 9.27
N LEU A 168 -5.81 4.29 10.22
CA LEU A 168 -7.26 4.38 9.96
C LEU A 168 -7.70 5.76 9.47
N ASN A 169 -7.15 6.85 10.05
CA ASN A 169 -7.44 8.20 9.58
C ASN A 169 -6.93 8.43 8.15
N GLU A 170 -5.75 7.90 7.81
CA GLU A 170 -5.22 7.97 6.45
C GLU A 170 -6.03 7.13 5.47
N TYR A 171 -6.44 5.91 5.85
CA TYR A 171 -7.31 5.07 5.04
C TYR A 171 -8.65 5.76 4.78
N HIS A 172 -9.29 6.30 5.82
CA HIS A 172 -10.50 7.09 5.68
C HIS A 172 -10.29 8.30 4.75
N ARG A 173 -9.16 9.01 4.86
CA ARG A 173 -8.86 10.18 4.05
C ARG A 173 -8.72 9.84 2.56
N VAL A 174 -8.00 8.77 2.22
CA VAL A 174 -7.70 8.42 0.81
C VAL A 174 -8.84 7.64 0.15
N LEU A 175 -9.65 6.93 0.94
CA LEU A 175 -10.79 6.19 0.43
C LEU A 175 -11.87 7.14 -0.08
N LYS A 176 -12.42 6.86 -1.26
CA LYS A 176 -13.59 7.57 -1.78
C LYS A 176 -14.81 7.38 -0.87
N PRO A 177 -15.79 8.31 -0.91
CA PRO A 177 -17.11 8.03 -0.34
C PRO A 177 -17.66 6.72 -0.91
N LYS A 178 -18.12 5.82 -0.02
CA LYS A 178 -18.59 4.46 -0.34
C LYS A 178 -17.50 3.51 -0.89
N GLY A 179 -16.22 3.87 -0.79
CA GLY A 179 -15.12 2.95 -1.06
C GLY A 179 -15.11 1.80 -0.04
N LEU A 180 -14.37 0.75 -0.37
CA LEU A 180 -14.31 -0.47 0.43
C LEU A 180 -12.94 -0.61 1.10
N TYR A 181 -12.92 -0.71 2.42
CA TYR A 181 -11.74 -1.10 3.18
C TYR A 181 -11.84 -2.58 3.56
N LEU A 182 -10.89 -3.39 3.10
CA LEU A 182 -10.78 -4.82 3.39
C LEU A 182 -9.59 -5.05 4.31
N ILE A 183 -9.89 -5.44 5.54
CA ILE A 183 -8.90 -5.79 6.55
C ILE A 183 -8.90 -7.30 6.80
N VAL A 184 -7.71 -7.89 6.86
CA VAL A 184 -7.47 -9.28 7.29
C VAL A 184 -6.42 -9.24 8.37
N THR A 185 -6.75 -9.75 9.56
CA THR A 185 -5.81 -9.88 10.67
C THR A 185 -5.69 -11.34 11.08
N GLU A 186 -4.62 -11.68 11.80
CA GLU A 186 -4.56 -12.97 12.50
C GLU A 186 -5.74 -13.11 13.48
N GLY A 187 -6.52 -14.17 13.30
CA GLY A 187 -7.48 -14.59 14.30
C GLY A 187 -6.74 -15.29 15.43
N SER A 188 -6.66 -14.68 16.61
CA SER A 188 -6.38 -15.47 17.79
C SER A 188 -7.58 -16.40 18.00
N SER A 189 -7.38 -17.71 18.00
CA SER A 189 -8.38 -18.64 18.54
C SER A 189 -8.42 -18.43 20.06
N LEU A 190 -8.98 -17.30 20.48
CA LEU A 190 -9.36 -17.08 21.86
C LEU A 190 -10.53 -18.03 22.12
N ASN A 191 -10.23 -19.15 22.78
CA ASN A 191 -11.15 -19.66 23.78
C ASN A 191 -11.52 -18.44 24.66
N GLY A 192 -12.76 -17.97 24.53
CA GLY A 192 -13.21 -16.66 25.02
C GLY A 192 -13.25 -16.50 26.55
N GLN A 193 -12.10 -16.57 27.22
CA GLN A 193 -12.04 -16.45 28.68
C GLN A 193 -10.96 -15.51 29.23
N GLN A 194 -10.10 -14.91 28.42
CA GLN A 194 -9.15 -13.93 28.94
C GLN A 194 -9.08 -12.74 28.01
N LEU A 195 -9.77 -11.66 28.40
CA LEU A 195 -9.29 -10.27 28.42
C LEU A 195 -10.49 -9.35 28.69
N ALA A 196 -11.07 -9.51 29.88
CA ALA A 196 -11.76 -8.45 30.60
C ALA A 196 -11.14 -8.41 32.00
N ARG A 197 -10.06 -7.64 32.15
CA ARG A 197 -9.55 -7.14 33.42
C ARG A 197 -9.04 -5.73 33.21
#